data_AF-A0A542SE49-F1
#
_entry.id   AF-A0A542SE49-F1
#
_cell.length_a   1.000
_cell.length_b   1.000
_cell.length_c   1.000
_cell.angle_alpha   90.00
_cell.angle_beta   90.00
_cell.angle_gamma   90.00
#
_symmetry.space_group_name_H-M   'P 1'
#
loop_
_entity.id
_entity.type
_entity.pdbx_description
1 polymer ?
#
loop_
_entity_poly.entity_id
_entity_poly.type
_entity_poly.pdbx_seq_one_letter_code
_entity_poly.pdbx_strand_id
1 'polypeptide(L)'
;MSGFKKFILRGNLVDLAVAVIIGASFATVVNTFVNWLTAQMPDSASEIFSNEANSFGAFLNAVVAFVILAAVVYFLVVMPYTKAKERYFPDEPEAEAPDIVLLTQIRDSLVNR
;
A
#
# COMPACT_ATOMS: atom_id res chain seq x y z
N MET A 1 9.50 31.42 0.40
CA MET A 1 10.15 30.17 0.87
C MET A 1 9.70 29.70 2.26
N SER A 2 9.35 30.58 3.21
CA SER A 2 8.90 30.12 4.56
C SER A 2 7.50 29.46 4.58
N GLY A 3 6.59 29.87 3.69
CA GLY A 3 5.24 29.28 3.56
C GLY A 3 5.25 27.83 3.04
N PHE A 4 6.11 27.52 2.07
CA PHE A 4 6.28 26.17 1.54
C PHE A 4 6.88 25.22 2.58
N LYS A 5 7.88 25.68 3.35
CA LYS A 5 8.42 24.93 4.48
C LYS A 5 7.36 24.67 5.56
N LYS A 6 6.53 25.66 5.93
CA LYS A 6 5.40 25.48 6.87
C LYS A 6 4.30 24.54 6.36
N PHE A 7 4.14 24.42 5.03
CA PHE A 7 3.21 23.49 4.40
C PHE A 7 3.72 22.06 4.47
N ILE A 8 4.98 21.82 4.08
CA ILE A 8 5.64 20.50 4.19
C ILE A 8 5.73 20.05 5.66
N LEU A 9 6.10 20.95 6.58
CA LEU A 9 6.21 20.64 8.00
C LEU A 9 4.86 20.37 8.69
N ARG A 10 3.73 20.41 7.97
CA ARG A 10 2.41 20.04 8.51
C ARG A 10 2.26 18.52 8.73
N GLY A 11 3.32 17.72 8.50
CA GLY A 11 3.42 16.29 8.82
C GLY A 11 2.65 15.40 7.84
N ASN A 12 1.33 15.60 7.79
CA ASN A 12 0.39 14.84 6.95
C ASN A 12 0.76 14.82 5.45
N LEU A 13 1.41 15.86 4.94
CA LEU A 13 1.77 15.97 3.52
C LEU A 13 3.04 15.20 3.15
N VAL A 14 4.00 15.08 4.07
CA VAL A 14 5.25 14.37 3.81
C VAL A 14 4.99 12.88 3.77
N ASP A 15 4.23 12.37 4.74
CA ASP A 15 3.90 10.94 4.80
C ASP A 15 3.03 10.52 3.61
N LEU A 16 2.06 11.36 3.23
CA LEU A 16 1.26 11.16 2.02
C LEU A 16 2.14 11.16 0.75
N ALA A 17 3.05 12.14 0.63
CA ALA A 17 3.94 12.23 -0.53
C ALA A 17 4.85 11.00 -0.64
N VAL A 18 5.43 10.56 0.48
CA VAL A 18 6.28 9.36 0.52
C VAL A 18 5.47 8.11 0.14
N ALA A 19 4.27 7.95 0.67
CA ALA A 19 3.40 6.81 0.35
C ALA A 19 3.08 6.73 -1.16
N VAL A 20 2.72 7.86 -1.78
CA VAL A 20 2.40 7.92 -3.21
C VAL A 20 3.63 7.61 -4.07
N ILE A 21 4.79 8.20 -3.74
CA ILE A 21 6.04 8.00 -4.49
C ILE A 21 6.50 6.55 -4.41
N ILE A 22 6.47 5.93 -3.22
CA ILE A 22 6.86 4.53 -3.04
C ILE A 22 5.89 3.62 -3.81
N GLY A 23 4.58 3.85 -3.69
CA GLY A 23 3.57 3.06 -4.40
C GLY A 23 3.75 3.09 -5.92
N ALA A 24 3.93 4.27 -6.50
CA ALA A 24 4.13 4.44 -7.94
C ALA A 24 5.45 3.81 -8.43
N SER A 25 6.53 4.00 -7.67
CA SER A 25 7.85 3.45 -8.01
C SER A 25 7.85 1.92 -7.95
N PHE A 26 7.21 1.35 -6.93
CA PHE A 26 7.10 -0.09 -6.75
C PHE A 26 6.29 -0.76 -7.87
N ALA A 27 5.15 -0.18 -8.25
CA ALA A 27 4.35 -0.67 -9.38
C ALA A 27 5.17 -0.69 -10.68
N THR A 28 6.02 0.31 -10.91
CA THR A 28 6.88 0.39 -12.10
C THR A 28 7.92 -0.75 -12.13
N VAL A 29 8.54 -1.05 -10.98
CA VAL A 29 9.50 -2.16 -10.86
C VAL A 29 8.84 -3.49 -11.16
N VAL A 30 7.65 -3.73 -10.60
CA VAL A 30 6.91 -4.99 -10.82
C VAL A 30 6.45 -5.12 -12.27
N ASN A 31 5.91 -4.06 -12.87
CA ASN A 31 5.53 -4.09 -14.29
C ASN A 31 6.73 -4.37 -15.20
N THR A 32 7.89 -3.78 -14.91
CA THR A 32 9.13 -4.05 -15.66
C THR A 32 9.56 -5.51 -15.54
N PHE A 33 9.47 -6.09 -14.34
CA PHE A 33 9.77 -7.50 -14.10
C PHE A 33 8.80 -8.43 -14.85
N VAL A 34 7.50 -8.12 -14.83
CA VAL A 34 6.49 -8.94 -15.50
C VAL A 34 6.63 -8.86 -17.01
N ASN A 35 6.90 -7.67 -17.56
CA ASN A 35 7.18 -7.52 -18.98
C ASN A 35 8.43 -8.29 -19.40
N TRP A 36 9.48 -8.28 -18.58
CA TRP A 36 10.66 -9.10 -18.81
C TRP A 36 10.32 -10.60 -18.76
N LEU A 37 9.54 -11.04 -17.79
CA LEU A 37 9.11 -12.44 -17.67
C LEU A 37 8.30 -12.90 -18.89
N THR A 38 7.35 -12.08 -19.32
CA THR A 38 6.52 -12.34 -20.51
C THR A 38 7.35 -12.35 -21.79
N ALA A 39 8.39 -11.50 -21.89
CA ALA A 39 9.30 -11.49 -23.02
C ALA A 39 10.22 -12.72 -23.12
N GLN A 40 10.38 -13.49 -22.05
CA GLN A 40 11.15 -14.75 -22.06
C GLN A 40 10.27 -15.98 -22.37
N MET A 41 8.94 -15.82 -22.52
CA MET A 41 8.06 -16.95 -22.84
C MET A 41 8.21 -17.40 -24.30
N PRO A 42 8.09 -18.71 -24.58
CA PRO A 42 8.19 -19.24 -25.94
C PRO A 42 7.06 -18.70 -26.84
N ASP A 43 7.33 -18.56 -28.15
CA ASP A 43 6.42 -17.96 -29.13
C ASP A 43 5.03 -18.61 -29.20
N SER A 44 4.86 -19.85 -28.73
CA SER A 44 3.56 -20.52 -28.58
C SER A 44 2.61 -19.82 -27.59
N ALA A 45 3.15 -18.98 -26.70
CA ALA A 45 2.37 -18.18 -25.77
C ALA A 45 1.93 -16.84 -26.39
N SER A 46 2.44 -16.44 -27.56
CA SER A 46 2.19 -15.12 -28.16
C SER A 46 0.73 -14.87 -28.57
N GLU A 47 -0.03 -15.93 -28.89
CA GLU A 47 -1.46 -15.82 -29.20
C GLU A 47 -2.30 -15.43 -27.97
N ILE A 48 -1.82 -15.78 -26.77
CA ILE A 48 -2.50 -15.53 -25.48
C ILE A 48 -1.84 -14.38 -24.71
N PHE A 49 -0.55 -14.15 -24.93
CA PHE A 49 0.30 -13.15 -24.28
C PHE A 49 1.07 -12.34 -25.33
N SER A 50 0.36 -11.48 -26.06
CA SER A 50 0.94 -10.47 -26.93
C SER A 50 1.34 -9.20 -26.15
N ASN A 51 2.43 -8.57 -26.57
CA ASN A 51 2.89 -7.26 -26.05
C ASN A 51 2.38 -6.09 -26.92
N GLU A 52 1.54 -6.37 -27.91
CA GLU A 52 0.99 -5.36 -28.80
C GLU A 52 -0.06 -4.51 -28.06
N ALA A 53 0.05 -3.18 -28.21
CA ALA A 53 -0.85 -2.24 -27.56
C ALA A 53 -2.30 -2.47 -28.03
N ASN A 54 -3.23 -2.55 -27.07
CA ASN A 54 -4.67 -2.83 -27.29
C ASN A 54 -5.01 -4.26 -27.75
N SER A 55 -4.09 -5.23 -27.61
CA SER A 55 -4.40 -6.65 -27.80
C SER A 55 -5.02 -7.28 -26.54
N PHE A 56 -5.76 -8.38 -26.70
CA PHE A 56 -6.23 -9.20 -25.57
C PHE A 56 -5.07 -9.77 -24.76
N GLY A 57 -3.93 -10.04 -25.41
CA GLY A 57 -2.71 -10.49 -24.76
C GLY A 57 -2.09 -9.43 -23.83
N ALA A 58 -2.15 -8.16 -24.19
CA ALA A 58 -1.68 -7.08 -23.33
C ALA A 58 -2.55 -6.94 -22.07
N PHE A 59 -3.86 -7.17 -22.19
CA PHE A 59 -4.76 -7.23 -21.02
C PHE A 59 -4.41 -8.40 -20.09
N LEU A 60 -4.20 -9.60 -20.65
CA LEU A 60 -3.86 -10.76 -19.84
C LEU A 60 -2.49 -10.60 -19.15
N ASN A 61 -1.52 -9.99 -19.84
CA ASN A 61 -0.24 -9.61 -19.25
C ASN A 61 -0.44 -8.63 -18.07
N ALA A 62 -1.30 -7.63 -18.22
CA ALA A 62 -1.63 -6.70 -17.12
C ALA A 62 -2.30 -7.41 -15.92
N VAL A 63 -3.17 -8.41 -16.17
CA VAL A 63 -3.77 -9.22 -15.10
C VAL A 63 -2.71 -10.05 -14.38
N VAL A 64 -1.80 -10.70 -15.12
CA VAL A 64 -0.67 -11.43 -14.53
C VAL A 64 0.21 -10.47 -13.70
N ALA A 65 0.50 -9.28 -14.23
CA ALA A 65 1.27 -8.27 -13.52
C ALA A 65 0.58 -7.84 -12.21
N PHE A 66 -0.73 -7.65 -12.23
CA PHE A 66 -1.52 -7.32 -11.06
C PHE A 66 -1.50 -8.42 -10.00
N VAL A 67 -1.64 -9.69 -10.41
CA VAL A 67 -1.58 -10.83 -9.49
C VAL A 67 -0.19 -10.96 -8.86
N ILE A 68 0.87 -10.80 -9.65
CA ILE A 68 2.25 -10.83 -9.14
C ILE A 68 2.48 -9.64 -8.20
N LEU A 69 2.04 -8.43 -8.55
CA LEU A 69 2.11 -7.26 -7.69
C LEU A 69 1.43 -7.51 -6.34
N ALA A 70 0.19 -8.01 -6.35
CA ALA A 70 -0.57 -8.32 -5.14
C ALA A 70 0.16 -9.38 -4.28
N ALA A 71 0.69 -10.43 -4.89
CA ALA A 71 1.43 -11.48 -4.19
C ALA A 71 2.71 -10.94 -3.53
N VAL A 72 3.49 -10.12 -4.24
CA VAL A 72 4.73 -9.52 -3.71
C VAL A 72 4.39 -8.54 -2.59
N VAL A 73 3.43 -7.63 -2.76
CA VAL A 73 3.02 -6.68 -1.70
C VAL A 73 2.54 -7.45 -0.46
N TYR A 74 1.71 -8.47 -0.64
CA TYR A 74 1.21 -9.26 0.48
C TYR A 74 2.35 -9.99 1.23
N PHE A 75 3.23 -10.66 0.51
CA PHE A 75 4.27 -11.49 1.13
C PHE A 75 5.43 -10.68 1.72
N LEU A 76 5.88 -9.61 1.03
CA LEU A 76 7.04 -8.80 1.47
C LEU A 76 6.67 -7.62 2.36
N VAL A 77 5.44 -7.10 2.29
CA VAL A 77 5.02 -5.94 3.08
C VAL A 77 4.00 -6.36 4.13
N VAL A 78 2.85 -6.89 3.71
CA VAL A 78 1.72 -7.14 4.63
C VAL A 78 2.04 -8.22 5.66
N MET A 79 2.61 -9.36 5.25
CA MET A 79 2.92 -10.46 6.15
C MET A 79 3.99 -10.13 7.21
N PRO A 80 5.16 -9.54 6.88
CA PRO A 80 6.11 -9.15 7.90
C PRO A 80 5.59 -7.97 8.73
N TYR A 81 4.81 -7.05 8.13
CA TYR A 81 4.22 -5.94 8.88
C TYR A 81 3.20 -6.43 9.91
N THR A 82 2.28 -7.33 9.54
CA THR A 82 1.31 -7.93 10.47
C THR A 82 1.99 -8.70 11.58
N LYS A 83 2.96 -9.56 11.23
CA LYS A 83 3.75 -10.33 12.20
C LYS A 83 4.61 -9.45 13.12
N ALA A 84 5.16 -8.35 12.60
CA ALA A 84 5.92 -7.39 13.41
C ALA A 84 5.01 -6.55 14.30
N LYS A 85 3.85 -6.12 13.79
CA LYS A 85 2.82 -5.41 14.57
C LYS A 85 2.41 -6.24 15.77
N GLU A 86 2.06 -7.51 15.58
CA GLU A 86 1.69 -8.42 16.69
C GLU A 86 2.80 -8.61 17.74
N ARG A 87 4.07 -8.47 17.35
CA ARG A 87 5.22 -8.71 18.23
C ARG A 87 5.73 -7.46 18.95
N TYR A 88 5.64 -6.30 18.32
CA TYR A 88 6.21 -5.04 18.83
C TYR A 88 5.14 -4.01 19.23
N PHE A 89 3.92 -4.17 18.73
CA PHE A 89 2.75 -3.36 19.05
C PHE A 89 1.54 -4.29 19.27
N PRO A 90 1.60 -5.25 20.23
CA PRO A 90 0.40 -5.99 20.61
C PRO A 90 -0.64 -4.96 21.00
N ASP A 91 -1.84 -5.00 20.41
CA ASP A 91 -2.83 -3.93 20.45
C ASP A 91 -2.95 -3.34 21.88
N GLU A 92 -2.16 -2.29 22.16
CA GLU A 92 -2.48 -1.37 23.22
C GLU A 92 -3.81 -0.78 22.76
N PRO A 93 -4.87 -0.88 23.57
CA PRO A 93 -6.15 -0.28 23.21
C PRO A 93 -5.82 1.13 22.74
N GLU A 94 -6.09 1.41 21.45
CA GLU A 94 -5.70 2.64 20.76
C GLU A 94 -5.74 3.75 21.77
N ALA A 95 -4.59 4.31 22.16
CA ALA A 95 -4.51 5.26 23.25
C ALA A 95 -5.64 6.27 23.04
N GLU A 96 -6.71 6.11 23.83
CA GLU A 96 -8.00 6.70 23.49
C GLU A 96 -7.73 8.18 23.29
N ALA A 97 -8.17 8.75 22.16
CA ALA A 97 -7.96 10.17 21.92
C ALA A 97 -8.37 10.93 23.20
N PRO A 98 -7.66 11.98 23.62
CA PRO A 98 -7.92 12.63 24.91
C PRO A 98 -9.39 13.03 25.07
N ASP A 99 -10.08 13.31 23.97
CA ASP A 99 -11.52 13.55 23.91
C ASP A 99 -12.34 12.30 24.25
N ILE A 100 -11.96 11.12 23.76
CA ILE A 100 -12.61 9.84 24.10
C ILE A 100 -12.40 9.53 25.59
N VAL A 101 -11.20 9.75 26.13
CA VAL A 101 -10.93 9.61 27.58
C VAL A 101 -11.80 10.57 28.40
N LEU A 102 -11.90 11.83 27.98
CA LEU A 102 -12.76 12.83 28.60
C LEU A 102 -14.24 12.44 28.52
N LEU A 103 -14.70 11.95 27.37
CA LEU A 103 -16.08 11.51 27.17
C LEU A 103 -16.41 10.27 28.02
N THR A 104 -15.47 9.35 28.19
CA THR A 104 -15.58 8.21 29.11
C THR A 104 -15.71 8.69 30.55
N GLN A 105 -14.84 9.62 30.97
CA GLN A 105 -14.92 10.24 32.30
C GLN A 105 -16.23 11.00 32.53
N ILE A 106 -16.75 11.72 31.51
CA ILE A 106 -18.04 12.42 31.58
C ILE A 106 -19.19 11.41 31.71
N ARG A 107 -19.19 10.33 30.90
CA ARG A 107 -20.20 9.25 30.99
C ARG A 107 -20.24 8.67 32.39
N ASP A 108 -19.09 8.32 32.94
CA ASP A 108 -19.00 7.69 34.26
C ASP A 108 -19.39 8.67 35.39
N SER A 109 -19.14 9.96 35.19
CA SER A 109 -19.58 11.03 36.09
C SER A 109 -21.10 11.27 36.07
N LEU A 110 -21.77 11.02 34.94
CA LEU A 110 -23.22 11.13 34.80
C LEU A 110 -23.96 9.89 35.33
N VAL A 111 -23.37 8.71 35.20
CA VAL A 111 -23.95 7.45 35.73
C VAL A 111 -23.92 7.42 37.27
N ASN A 112 -22.94 8.08 37.89
CA ASN A 112 -22.80 8.17 39.35
C ASN A 112 -23.57 9.34 40.01
N ARG A 113 -24.43 10.03 39.26
CA ARG A 113 -25.35 11.08 39.76
C ARG A 113 -26.78 10.56 39.82
#